data_AF-A0A922SAB8-F1
#
_entry.id   AF-A0A922SAB8-F1
#
_cell.length_a   1.000
_cell.length_b   1.000
_cell.length_c   1.000
_cell.angle_alpha   90.00
_cell.angle_beta   90.00
_cell.angle_gamma   90.00
#
_symmetry.space_group_name_H-M   'P 1'
#
loop_
_entity.id
_entity.type
_entity.pdbx_description
1 polymer ?
#
loop_
_entity_poly.entity_id
_entity_poly.type
_entity_poly.pdbx_seq_one_letter_code
_entity_poly.pdbx_strand_id
1 'polypeptide(L)'
;MNVQYIVIVFLVSELFSVNARKGCDNVRAPLNGLRKRRHLTFPEGTAMVLTMSVLKAIMVHAPSGWNVAVEIDVIYPLLSPAVTNALFRKKLHHRQKREFWEKMQNALDSYNLNGRSCIYRSICEARTHLAPPGKSLVHDILRAIFFAPVHEEGFKDEVNETYNELLEPNVCERIHDCPISLLEVILGLNKNAYS
;
A
#
# COMPACT_ATOMS: atom_id res chain seq x y z
N MET A 1 -47.14 -13.82 36.51
CA MET A 1 -45.85 -13.37 35.96
C MET A 1 -46.11 -12.80 34.57
N ASN A 2 -45.93 -11.49 34.39
CA ASN A 2 -46.37 -10.77 33.19
C ASN A 2 -45.47 -11.06 32.00
N VAL A 3 -46.06 -11.38 30.84
CA VAL A 3 -45.37 -11.74 29.59
C VAL A 3 -44.33 -10.70 29.16
N GLN A 4 -44.54 -9.41 29.49
CA GLN A 4 -43.55 -8.35 29.29
C GLN A 4 -42.20 -8.63 29.99
N TYR A 5 -42.20 -9.22 31.19
CA TYR A 5 -40.96 -9.55 31.90
C TYR A 5 -40.17 -10.65 31.19
N ILE A 6 -40.85 -11.62 30.58
CA ILE A 6 -40.20 -12.72 29.86
C ILE A 6 -39.52 -12.19 28.59
N VAL A 7 -40.19 -11.27 27.86
CA VAL A 7 -39.63 -10.64 26.66
C VAL A 7 -38.41 -9.77 26.99
N ILE A 8 -38.45 -9.03 28.11
CA ILE A 8 -37.31 -8.21 28.56
C ILE A 8 -36.13 -9.10 28.95
N VAL A 9 -36.37 -10.21 29.67
CA VAL A 9 -35.31 -11.16 30.03
C VAL A 9 -34.68 -11.81 28.78
N PHE A 10 -35.49 -12.16 27.78
CA PHE A 10 -34.99 -12.73 26.52
C PHE A 10 -34.15 -11.72 25.71
N LEU A 11 -34.60 -10.48 25.60
CA LEU A 11 -33.87 -9.41 24.90
C LEU A 11 -32.54 -9.06 25.59
N VAL A 12 -32.52 -9.09 26.92
CA VAL A 12 -31.28 -8.87 27.69
C VAL A 12 -30.33 -10.06 27.55
N SER A 13 -30.82 -11.30 27.49
CA SER A 13 -29.93 -12.46 27.26
C SER A 13 -29.26 -12.46 25.89
N GLU A 14 -29.96 -12.03 24.84
CA GLU A 14 -29.39 -11.88 23.49
C GLU A 14 -28.32 -10.77 23.44
N LEU A 15 -28.51 -9.67 24.18
CA LEU A 15 -27.52 -8.59 24.28
C LEU A 15 -26.25 -9.00 25.03
N PHE A 16 -26.34 -9.89 26.03
CA PHE A 16 -25.16 -10.40 26.74
C PHE A 16 -24.34 -11.39 25.91
N SER A 17 -24.96 -12.13 24.99
CA SER A 17 -24.23 -13.07 24.11
C SER A 17 -23.41 -12.38 23.02
N VAL A 18 -23.72 -11.14 22.65
CA VAL A 18 -22.99 -10.40 21.60
C VAL A 18 -21.65 -9.83 22.09
N ASN A 19 -21.43 -9.68 23.40
CA ASN A 19 -20.22 -9.04 23.93
C ASN A 19 -19.08 -10.02 24.30
N ALA A 20 -19.09 -11.23 23.76
CA ALA A 20 -17.97 -12.17 23.89
C ALA A 20 -17.27 -12.40 22.53
N ARG A 21 -16.98 -11.33 21.77
CA ARG A 21 -15.82 -11.39 20.88
C ARG A 21 -14.57 -11.27 21.75
N LYS A 22 -14.19 -12.40 22.35
CA LYS A 22 -12.82 -12.65 22.79
C LYS A 22 -11.94 -12.22 21.63
N GLY A 23 -11.05 -11.26 21.87
CA GLY A 23 -10.03 -10.89 20.90
C GLY A 23 -9.40 -12.16 20.35
N CYS A 24 -9.12 -12.20 19.06
CA CYS A 24 -8.30 -13.26 18.51
C CYS A 24 -6.94 -13.15 19.21
N ASP A 25 -6.72 -13.95 20.24
CA ASP A 25 -5.40 -14.11 20.82
C ASP A 25 -4.49 -14.57 19.67
N ASN A 26 -3.40 -13.84 19.44
CA ASN A 26 -2.36 -14.19 18.48
C ASN A 26 -1.58 -15.42 18.94
N VAL A 27 -2.28 -16.52 19.25
CA VAL A 27 -1.67 -17.81 19.54
C VAL A 27 -1.13 -18.33 18.22
N ARG A 28 0.20 -18.32 18.07
CA ARG A 28 0.86 -18.98 16.93
C ARG A 28 0.46 -20.45 16.94
N ALA A 29 -0.30 -20.87 15.94
CA ALA A 29 -0.58 -22.28 15.72
C ALA A 29 0.76 -23.04 15.61
N PRO A 30 0.90 -24.21 16.25
CA PRO A 30 2.12 -25.00 16.18
C PRO A 30 2.41 -25.35 14.72
N LEU A 31 3.61 -25.00 14.25
CA LEU A 31 4.04 -25.13 12.84
C LEU A 31 4.13 -26.59 12.36
N ASN A 32 3.97 -27.57 13.26
CA ASN A 32 4.23 -29.00 13.02
C ASN A 32 3.18 -29.70 12.14
N GLY A 33 2.17 -28.98 11.64
CA GLY A 33 1.16 -29.51 10.70
C GLY A 33 0.78 -28.56 9.57
N LEU A 34 1.45 -27.41 9.44
CA LEU A 34 1.17 -26.48 8.34
C LEU A 34 1.68 -27.07 7.03
N ARG A 35 0.77 -27.25 6.07
CA ARG A 35 1.10 -27.61 4.69
C ARG A 35 2.20 -26.67 4.18
N LYS A 36 3.37 -27.23 3.82
CA LYS A 36 4.46 -26.47 3.19
C LYS A 36 3.91 -25.63 2.04
N ARG A 37 4.22 -24.34 2.05
CA ARG A 37 3.81 -23.38 1.03
C ARG A 37 4.39 -23.85 -0.31
N ARG A 38 3.52 -24.23 -1.25
CA ARG A 38 3.93 -24.61 -2.62
C ARG A 38 4.03 -23.34 -3.45
N HIS A 39 5.08 -23.22 -4.24
CA HIS A 39 5.27 -22.12 -5.18
C HIS A 39 4.93 -22.60 -6.59
N LEU A 40 4.30 -21.74 -7.37
CA LEU A 40 4.03 -22.00 -8.78
C LEU A 40 5.32 -21.72 -9.56
N THR A 41 5.86 -22.72 -10.25
CA THR A 41 7.03 -22.56 -11.12
C THR A 41 6.56 -22.37 -12.55
N PHE A 42 6.91 -21.23 -13.13
CA PHE A 42 6.60 -20.94 -14.53
C PHE A 42 7.74 -21.43 -15.44
N PRO A 43 7.44 -22.05 -16.59
CA PRO A 43 8.45 -22.41 -17.58
C PRO A 43 9.12 -21.15 -18.18
N GLU A 44 10.31 -21.33 -18.75
CA GLU A 44 11.06 -20.23 -19.37
C GLU A 44 10.31 -19.65 -20.58
N GLY A 45 10.39 -18.33 -20.76
CA GLY A 45 9.69 -17.62 -21.84
C GLY A 45 8.22 -17.32 -21.58
N THR A 46 7.72 -17.58 -20.36
CA THR A 46 6.37 -17.18 -19.95
C THR A 46 6.28 -15.69 -19.68
N ALA A 47 5.11 -15.11 -19.95
CA ALA A 47 4.79 -13.72 -19.60
C ALA A 47 3.54 -13.68 -18.73
N MET A 48 3.55 -12.82 -17.72
CA MET A 48 2.37 -12.40 -17.00
C MET A 48 1.71 -11.26 -17.77
N VAL A 49 0.40 -11.34 -18.00
CA VAL A 49 -0.37 -10.26 -18.64
C VAL A 49 -1.36 -9.73 -17.62
N LEU A 50 -1.27 -8.43 -17.32
CA LEU A 50 -2.22 -7.72 -16.49
C LEU A 50 -3.12 -6.89 -17.39
N THR A 51 -4.38 -7.31 -17.53
CA THR A 51 -5.40 -6.60 -18.31
C THR A 51 -6.27 -5.77 -17.38
N MET A 52 -6.34 -4.47 -17.64
CA MET A 52 -7.23 -3.53 -16.95
C MET A 52 -8.26 -3.00 -17.94
N SER A 53 -9.55 -3.22 -17.66
CA SER A 53 -10.67 -2.74 -18.47
C SER A 53 -11.45 -1.65 -17.74
N VAL A 54 -11.62 -0.49 -18.37
CA VAL A 54 -12.41 0.64 -17.89
C VAL A 54 -13.58 0.85 -18.83
N LEU A 55 -14.80 0.76 -18.31
CA LEU A 55 -16.03 1.06 -19.05
C LEU A 55 -16.60 2.40 -18.56
N LYS A 56 -16.88 3.32 -19.47
CA LYS A 56 -17.50 4.61 -19.14
C LYS A 56 -18.57 4.97 -20.17
N ALA A 57 -19.78 5.30 -19.70
CA ALA A 57 -20.84 5.80 -20.58
C ALA A 57 -20.47 7.16 -21.19
N ILE A 58 -20.75 7.34 -22.47
CA ILE A 58 -20.54 8.62 -23.14
C ILE A 58 -21.69 9.56 -22.73
N MET A 59 -21.38 10.62 -21.99
CA MET A 59 -22.35 11.66 -21.59
C MET A 59 -22.34 12.88 -22.53
N VAL A 60 -22.30 12.66 -23.85
CA VAL A 60 -22.59 13.74 -24.80
C VAL A 60 -24.06 13.71 -25.20
N HIS A 61 -24.59 14.88 -25.56
CA HIS A 61 -25.99 15.10 -25.89
C HIS A 61 -26.41 14.24 -27.12
N ALA A 62 -26.98 13.06 -26.85
CA ALA A 62 -27.52 12.02 -27.76
C ALA A 62 -26.51 11.02 -28.41
N PRO A 63 -26.89 9.74 -28.66
CA PRO A 63 -28.03 8.95 -28.21
C PRO A 63 -27.71 8.06 -26.99
N SER A 64 -28.74 7.65 -26.25
CA SER A 64 -28.62 6.76 -25.08
C SER A 64 -28.07 5.37 -25.44
N GLY A 65 -27.18 4.83 -24.61
CA GLY A 65 -26.78 3.41 -24.64
C GLY A 65 -25.35 3.09 -25.09
N TRP A 66 -24.53 4.10 -25.41
CA TRP A 66 -23.15 3.87 -25.86
C TRP A 66 -22.13 3.99 -24.72
N ASN A 67 -21.33 2.94 -24.53
CA ASN A 67 -20.22 2.89 -23.59
C ASN A 67 -18.87 2.94 -24.32
N VAL A 68 -17.93 3.71 -23.79
CA VAL A 68 -16.51 3.62 -24.15
C VAL A 68 -15.88 2.57 -23.26
N ALA A 69 -15.28 1.55 -23.88
CA ALA A 69 -14.39 0.61 -23.23
C ALA A 69 -12.95 1.00 -23.53
N VAL A 70 -12.14 1.13 -22.49
CA VAL A 70 -10.68 1.30 -22.58
C VAL A 70 -10.05 0.07 -21.95
N GLU A 71 -9.26 -0.66 -22.71
CA GLU A 71 -8.53 -1.83 -22.25
C GLU A 71 -7.03 -1.51 -22.28
N ILE A 72 -6.34 -1.83 -21.19
CA ILE A 72 -4.90 -1.64 -21.02
C ILE A 72 -4.29 -2.98 -20.65
N ASP A 73 -3.47 -3.52 -21.54
CA ASP A 73 -2.71 -4.74 -21.32
C ASP A 73 -1.25 -4.40 -20.96
N VAL A 74 -0.84 -4.78 -19.77
CA VAL A 74 0.55 -4.71 -19.32
C VAL A 74 1.16 -6.09 -19.40
N ILE A 75 2.03 -6.30 -20.39
CA ILE A 75 2.76 -7.55 -20.60
C ILE A 75 4.08 -7.49 -19.82
N TYR A 76 4.24 -8.40 -18.86
CA TYR A 76 5.43 -8.52 -18.04
C TYR A 76 6.12 -9.87 -18.27
N PRO A 77 7.27 -9.93 -18.96
CA PRO A 77 7.99 -11.18 -19.17
C PRO A 77 8.51 -11.73 -17.82
N LEU A 78 8.18 -12.98 -17.51
CA LEU A 78 8.65 -13.64 -16.31
C LEU A 78 10.09 -14.10 -16.51
N LEU A 79 10.96 -13.75 -15.57
CA LEU A 79 12.36 -14.15 -15.61
C LEU A 79 12.52 -15.62 -15.21
N SER A 80 13.53 -16.29 -15.77
CA SER A 80 13.81 -17.70 -15.48
C SER A 80 14.05 -17.94 -13.99
N PRO A 81 13.72 -19.12 -13.43
CA PRO A 81 13.85 -19.40 -12.00
C PRO A 81 15.28 -19.20 -11.46
N ALA A 82 16.31 -19.38 -12.29
CA ALA A 82 17.70 -19.11 -11.92
C ALA A 82 17.96 -17.60 -11.70
N VAL A 83 17.50 -16.76 -12.63
CA VAL A 83 17.61 -15.29 -12.54
C VAL A 83 16.67 -14.76 -11.45
N THR A 84 15.47 -15.30 -11.35
CA THR A 84 14.46 -14.97 -10.34
C THR A 84 14.98 -15.27 -8.94
N ASN A 85 15.62 -16.42 -8.70
CA ASN A 85 16.27 -16.70 -7.41
C ASN A 85 17.51 -15.83 -7.15
N ALA A 86 18.24 -15.42 -8.20
CA ALA A 86 19.34 -14.46 -8.05
C ALA A 86 18.82 -13.04 -7.73
N LEU A 87 17.67 -12.64 -8.30
CA LEU A 87 17.00 -11.37 -8.07
C LEU A 87 16.28 -11.33 -6.72
N PHE A 88 15.58 -12.39 -6.33
CA PHE A 88 14.97 -12.52 -5.00
C PHE A 88 16.03 -12.61 -3.88
N ARG A 89 17.24 -13.09 -4.20
CA ARG A 89 18.41 -13.01 -3.31
C ARG A 89 19.11 -11.65 -3.34
N LYS A 90 18.89 -10.84 -4.38
CA LYS A 90 19.39 -9.46 -4.46
C LYS A 90 18.37 -8.51 -3.84
N LYS A 91 18.89 -7.42 -3.28
CA LYS A 91 18.19 -6.29 -2.64
C LYS A 91 17.30 -5.49 -3.65
N LEU A 92 16.59 -6.14 -4.59
CA LEU A 92 15.83 -5.50 -5.66
C LEU A 92 14.75 -4.54 -5.10
N HIS A 93 14.18 -4.88 -3.95
CA HIS A 93 13.13 -4.07 -3.32
C HIS A 93 13.61 -2.69 -2.87
N HIS A 94 14.85 -2.55 -2.36
CA HIS A 94 15.38 -1.24 -1.99
C HIS A 94 15.70 -0.40 -3.21
N ARG A 95 16.28 -1.02 -4.24
CA ARG A 95 16.60 -0.35 -5.50
C ARG A 95 15.36 0.21 -6.19
N GLN A 96 14.34 -0.63 -6.38
CA GLN A 96 13.08 -0.21 -7.00
C GLN A 96 12.42 0.92 -6.21
N LYS A 97 12.51 0.87 -4.88
CA LYS A 97 12.02 1.91 -4.00
C LYS A 97 12.77 3.24 -4.20
N ARG A 98 14.11 3.21 -4.24
CA ARG A 98 14.91 4.41 -4.53
C ARG A 98 14.58 4.98 -5.90
N GLU A 99 14.57 4.13 -6.94
CA GLU A 99 14.24 4.54 -8.31
C GLU A 99 12.82 5.14 -8.41
N PHE A 100 11.87 4.62 -7.63
CA PHE A 100 10.52 5.18 -7.55
C PHE A 100 10.54 6.59 -6.91
N TRP A 101 11.25 6.77 -5.81
CA TRP A 101 11.39 8.08 -5.16
C TRP A 101 12.08 9.11 -6.06
N GLU A 102 13.11 8.71 -6.79
CA GLU A 102 13.80 9.57 -7.78
C GLU A 102 12.84 10.03 -8.89
N LYS A 103 12.04 9.12 -9.44
CA LYS A 103 11.04 9.48 -10.46
C LYS A 103 10.00 10.45 -9.92
N MET A 104 9.54 10.23 -8.69
CA MET A 104 8.56 11.10 -8.06
C MET A 104 9.13 12.46 -7.70
N GLN A 105 10.38 12.51 -7.24
CA GLN A 105 11.13 13.75 -7.06
C GLN A 105 11.19 14.53 -8.38
N ASN A 106 11.63 13.91 -9.47
CA ASN A 106 11.72 14.57 -10.78
C ASN A 106 10.35 15.08 -11.27
N ALA A 107 9.28 14.31 -11.00
CA ALA A 107 7.93 14.76 -11.30
C ALA A 107 7.56 16.00 -10.49
N LEU A 108 7.84 16.04 -9.18
CA LEU A 108 7.56 17.18 -8.31
C LEU A 108 8.42 18.40 -8.67
N ASP A 109 9.69 18.19 -9.02
CA ASP A 109 10.58 19.23 -9.52
C ASP A 109 10.02 19.87 -10.80
N SER A 110 9.41 19.07 -11.69
CA SER A 110 8.74 19.59 -12.90
C SER A 110 7.52 20.46 -12.61
N TYR A 111 6.94 20.35 -11.41
CA TYR A 111 5.87 21.24 -10.91
C TYR A 111 6.41 22.42 -10.09
N ASN A 112 7.71 22.72 -10.17
CA ASN A 112 8.36 23.80 -9.45
C ASN A 112 8.27 23.67 -7.91
N LEU A 113 8.27 22.42 -7.43
CA LEU A 113 8.38 22.08 -6.01
C LEU A 113 9.79 21.59 -5.72
N ASN A 114 10.23 21.68 -4.46
CA ASN A 114 11.44 21.00 -4.03
C ASN A 114 11.13 19.51 -3.85
N GLY A 115 11.24 18.74 -4.95
CA GLY A 115 10.88 17.33 -5.00
C GLY A 115 11.61 16.52 -3.95
N ARG A 116 12.90 16.80 -3.73
CA ARG A 116 13.69 16.15 -2.68
C ARG A 116 13.05 16.36 -1.31
N SER A 117 12.81 17.62 -0.90
CA SER A 117 12.11 17.94 0.35
C SER A 117 10.73 17.29 0.45
N CYS A 118 9.99 17.20 -0.66
CA CYS A 118 8.68 16.53 -0.69
C CYS A 118 8.78 15.02 -0.45
N ILE A 119 9.82 14.34 -0.96
CA ILE A 119 10.07 12.93 -0.66
C ILE A 119 10.34 12.75 0.83
N TYR A 120 11.26 13.54 1.41
CA TYR A 120 11.54 13.46 2.85
C TYR A 120 10.31 13.70 3.70
N ARG A 121 9.55 14.77 3.39
CA ARG A 121 8.28 15.08 4.05
C ARG A 121 7.32 13.89 3.99
N SER A 122 7.17 13.26 2.82
CA SER A 122 6.27 12.10 2.63
C SER A 122 6.74 10.87 3.42
N ILE A 123 8.04 10.59 3.46
CA ILE A 123 8.63 9.50 4.27
C ILE A 123 8.34 9.73 5.76
N CYS A 124 8.50 10.95 6.24
CA CYS A 124 8.30 11.30 7.64
C CYS A 124 6.82 11.30 8.03
N GLU A 125 5.94 11.89 7.21
CA GLU A 125 4.48 11.85 7.42
C GLU A 125 3.95 10.41 7.40
N ALA A 126 4.48 9.53 6.55
CA ALA A 126 4.05 8.14 6.49
C ALA A 126 4.29 7.36 7.78
N ARG A 127 5.24 7.79 8.63
CA ARG A 127 5.49 7.15 9.93
C ARG A 127 4.38 7.39 10.94
N THR A 128 3.73 8.55 10.90
CA THR A 128 2.83 9.02 11.95
C THR A 128 1.39 9.22 11.48
N HIS A 129 1.17 9.59 10.22
CA HIS A 129 -0.13 10.01 9.71
C HIS A 129 -0.95 8.86 9.09
N LEU A 130 -0.39 7.64 9.01
CA LEU A 130 -1.08 6.50 8.42
C LEU A 130 -1.83 5.66 9.46
N ALA A 131 -3.08 5.34 9.18
CA ALA A 131 -3.89 4.41 9.96
C ALA A 131 -3.20 3.05 10.18
N PRO A 132 -3.43 2.35 11.30
CA PRO A 132 -2.79 1.05 11.58
C PRO A 132 -2.90 0.05 10.43
N PRO A 133 -1.92 -0.86 10.27
CA PRO A 133 -1.90 -1.81 9.17
C PRO A 133 -3.18 -2.66 9.11
N GLY A 134 -3.69 -2.88 7.90
CA GLY A 134 -4.91 -3.65 7.65
C GLY A 134 -6.22 -2.88 7.84
N LYS A 135 -6.17 -1.57 8.15
CA LYS A 135 -7.38 -0.73 8.24
C LYS A 135 -7.82 -0.13 6.91
N SER A 136 -6.89 0.12 5.99
CA SER A 136 -7.17 0.71 4.69
C SER A 136 -6.08 0.34 3.69
N LEU A 137 -6.48 -0.19 2.55
CA LEU A 137 -5.55 -0.59 1.48
C LEU A 137 -4.69 0.59 1.01
N VAL A 138 -5.28 1.77 0.84
CA VAL A 138 -4.54 2.97 0.41
C VAL A 138 -3.48 3.36 1.45
N HIS A 139 -3.80 3.27 2.75
CA HIS A 139 -2.81 3.53 3.81
C HIS A 139 -1.70 2.49 3.82
N ASP A 140 -2.02 1.22 3.58
CA ASP A 140 -1.01 0.15 3.51
C ASP A 140 -0.10 0.28 2.28
N ILE A 141 -0.65 0.71 1.15
CA ILE A 141 0.13 1.03 -0.07
C ILE A 141 1.06 2.22 0.20
N LEU A 142 0.54 3.32 0.76
CA LEU A 142 1.36 4.49 1.09
C LEU A 142 2.47 4.14 2.08
N ARG A 143 2.15 3.31 3.08
CA ARG A 143 3.16 2.77 4.01
C ARG A 143 4.22 1.98 3.25
N ALA A 144 3.83 1.08 2.35
CA ALA A 144 4.79 0.29 1.59
C ALA A 144 5.72 1.17 0.73
N ILE A 145 5.17 2.21 0.09
CA ILE A 145 5.92 3.15 -0.76
C ILE A 145 6.88 4.02 0.04
N PHE A 146 6.45 4.57 1.18
CA PHE A 146 7.20 5.60 1.91
C PHE A 146 7.96 5.08 3.15
N PHE A 147 7.79 3.82 3.52
CA PHE A 147 8.52 3.24 4.64
C PHE A 147 10.03 3.18 4.38
N ALA A 148 10.86 3.78 5.23
CA ALA A 148 12.32 3.71 5.11
C ALA A 148 12.91 2.75 6.17
N PRO A 149 13.32 1.51 5.81
CA PRO A 149 13.92 0.55 6.74
C PRO A 149 15.39 0.89 7.04
N VAL A 150 15.63 1.99 7.75
CA VAL A 150 16.97 2.52 8.06
C VAL A 150 17.86 1.55 8.87
N HIS A 151 17.27 0.51 9.46
CA HIS A 151 17.97 -0.53 10.23
C HIS A 151 18.58 -1.62 9.35
N GLU A 152 18.14 -1.74 8.09
CA GLU A 152 18.63 -2.76 7.17
C GLU A 152 19.87 -2.26 6.43
N GLU A 153 21.01 -2.95 6.58
CA GLU A 153 22.27 -2.59 5.89
C GLU A 153 22.07 -2.50 4.37
N GLY A 154 21.24 -3.37 3.82
CA GLY A 154 20.92 -3.33 2.40
C GLY A 154 20.17 -2.11 1.92
N PHE A 155 19.36 -1.53 2.78
CA PHE A 155 18.72 -0.26 2.47
C PHE A 155 19.73 0.89 2.60
N LYS A 156 20.59 0.87 3.63
CA LYS A 156 21.63 1.89 3.83
C LYS A 156 22.53 2.02 2.61
N ASP A 157 23.06 0.91 2.11
CA ASP A 157 23.92 0.89 0.92
C ASP A 157 23.24 1.55 -0.29
N GLU A 158 21.95 1.24 -0.49
CA GLU A 158 21.18 1.73 -1.64
C GLU A 158 20.93 3.23 -1.57
N VAL A 159 20.64 3.77 -0.38
CA VAL A 159 20.29 5.18 -0.19
C VAL A 159 21.47 6.09 0.13
N ASN A 160 22.65 5.53 0.40
CA ASN A 160 23.83 6.28 0.85
C ASN A 160 24.29 7.37 -0.13
N GLU A 161 24.03 7.21 -1.43
CA GLU A 161 24.44 8.20 -2.43
C GLU A 161 23.38 9.30 -2.64
N THR A 162 22.09 8.93 -2.61
CA THR A 162 21.00 9.82 -3.06
C THR A 162 20.18 10.39 -1.91
N TYR A 163 19.99 9.60 -0.84
CA TYR A 163 19.14 9.93 0.31
C TYR A 163 19.86 9.65 1.64
N ASN A 164 21.17 9.95 1.73
CA ASN A 164 21.99 9.74 2.92
C ASN A 164 21.43 10.40 4.20
N GLU A 165 20.78 11.55 4.07
CA GLU A 165 20.14 12.25 5.19
C GLU A 165 19.10 11.38 5.90
N LEU A 166 18.50 10.38 5.24
CA LEU A 166 17.57 9.43 5.88
C LEU A 166 18.23 8.56 6.94
N LEU A 167 19.56 8.43 6.90
CA LEU A 167 20.35 7.66 7.87
C LEU A 167 20.54 8.44 9.18
N GLU A 168 20.27 9.75 9.17
CA GLU A 168 20.32 10.58 10.36
C GLU A 168 19.04 10.40 11.19
N PRO A 169 19.15 10.23 12.52
CA PRO A 169 17.98 9.95 13.37
C PRO A 169 16.99 11.12 13.43
N ASN A 170 17.47 12.35 13.27
CA ASN A 170 16.70 13.59 13.39
C ASN A 170 16.17 14.12 12.06
N VAL A 171 16.27 13.37 10.96
CA VAL A 171 15.85 13.84 9.63
C VAL A 171 14.40 14.32 9.62
N CYS A 172 13.50 13.59 10.31
CA CYS A 172 12.07 13.92 10.38
C CYS A 172 11.71 15.01 11.38
N GLU A 173 12.66 15.48 12.19
CA GLU A 173 12.47 16.62 13.09
C GLU A 173 12.78 17.94 12.36
N ARG A 174 13.46 17.87 11.21
CA ARG A 174 13.77 19.03 10.39
C ARG A 174 12.54 19.48 9.60
N ILE A 175 12.48 20.77 9.33
CA ILE A 175 11.47 21.33 8.44
C ILE A 175 11.87 20.96 7.01
N HIS A 176 10.95 20.30 6.30
CA HIS A 176 11.09 20.00 4.89
C HIS A 176 10.22 20.97 4.09
N ASP A 177 10.85 21.87 3.33
CA ASP A 177 10.20 22.92 2.52
C ASP A 177 9.50 22.33 1.29
N CYS A 178 8.43 21.58 1.53
CA CYS A 178 7.49 21.15 0.51
C CYS A 178 6.12 21.72 0.85
N PRO A 179 5.47 22.52 -0.01
CA PRO A 179 4.20 23.17 0.31
C PRO A 179 3.01 22.20 0.36
N ILE A 180 3.15 20.99 -0.18
CA ILE A 180 2.08 19.98 -0.24
C ILE A 180 2.44 18.75 0.60
N SER A 181 1.44 18.12 1.22
CA SER A 181 1.54 16.75 1.73
C SER A 181 1.04 15.80 0.64
N LEU A 182 1.93 14.97 0.10
CA LEU A 182 1.54 14.00 -0.93
C LEU A 182 0.56 12.95 -0.38
N LEU A 183 0.71 12.60 0.91
CA LEU A 183 -0.18 11.68 1.59
C LEU A 183 -1.58 12.27 1.71
N GLU A 184 -1.71 13.51 2.17
CA GLU A 184 -3.03 14.16 2.30
C GLU A 184 -3.70 14.37 0.96
N VAL A 185 -2.95 14.70 -0.09
CA VAL A 185 -3.49 14.80 -1.45
C VAL A 185 -4.08 13.46 -1.88
N ILE A 186 -3.33 12.36 -1.75
CA ILE A 186 -3.79 11.02 -2.15
C ILE A 186 -4.98 10.55 -1.30
N LEU A 187 -4.90 10.75 0.02
CA LEU A 187 -5.96 10.35 0.94
C LEU A 187 -7.23 11.23 0.79
N GLY A 188 -7.06 12.49 0.39
CA GLY A 188 -8.15 13.42 0.12
C GLY A 188 -8.99 13.04 -1.10
N LEU A 189 -8.38 12.41 -2.12
CA LEU A 189 -9.12 11.89 -3.28
C LEU A 189 -10.19 10.85 -2.89
N ASN A 190 -10.00 10.14 -1.78
CA ASN A 190 -10.97 9.16 -1.29
C ASN A 190 -12.19 9.81 -0.60
N LYS A 191 -12.03 11.04 -0.06
CA LYS A 191 -13.15 11.76 0.58
C LYS A 191 -14.17 12.28 -0.44
N ASN A 192 -13.71 12.66 -1.64
CA ASN A 192 -14.56 13.23 -2.69
C ASN A 192 -15.39 12.16 -3.44
N ALA A 193 -15.22 10.87 -3.13
CA ALA A 193 -16.00 9.78 -3.72
C ALA A 193 -17.36 9.54 -3.01
N TYR A 194 -17.64 10.25 -1.91
CA TYR A 194 -18.85 10.10 -1.09
C TYR A 194 -19.64 11.42 -0.89
N SER A 195 -19.39 12.42 -1.74
CA SER A 195 -20.16 13.68 -1.79
C SER A 195 -20.92 13.80 -3.09
#